data_AF-A0A9Q0V2Z0-F1
#
_entry.id   AF-A0A9Q0V2Z0-F1
#
_cell.length_a   1.000
_cell.length_b   1.000
_cell.length_c   1.000
_cell.angle_alpha   90.00
_cell.angle_beta   90.00
_cell.angle_gamma   90.00
#
_symmetry.space_group_name_H-M   'P 1'
#
loop_
_entity.id
_entity.type
_entity.pdbx_description
1 polymer ?
#
loop_
_entity_poly.entity_id
_entity_poly.type
_entity_poly.pdbx_seq_one_letter_code
_entity_poly.pdbx_strand_id
1 'polypeptide(L)'
;MLRMKNQHQRAGKVRIARDDTSSIQFEELATELRDCVIEIVREVFKQHCAKHLEIIPVRLLDDSPQFSRNTVKLLTHGGDLLELCHELRLPFVRWLIANQKSSFKRYEISSVFRRAIGHSPPNRYLQGGAPALTEAEAIK
;
A
#
# COMPACT_ATOMS: atom_id res chain seq x y z
N MET A 1 52.97 -8.31 -24.41
CA MET A 1 51.62 -8.57 -23.85
C MET A 1 51.32 -7.45 -22.85
N LEU A 2 50.19 -6.78 -23.03
CA LEU A 2 49.85 -5.43 -22.59
C LEU A 2 49.51 -5.37 -21.07
N ARG A 3 50.20 -4.52 -20.28
CA ARG A 3 49.81 -4.21 -18.89
C ARG A 3 49.27 -2.79 -18.83
N MET A 4 47.96 -2.65 -19.05
CA MET A 4 47.26 -1.37 -18.92
C MET A 4 47.08 -1.03 -17.44
N LYS A 5 47.76 0.03 -16.99
CA LYS A 5 47.46 0.76 -15.76
C LYS A 5 46.17 1.53 -16.00
N ASN A 6 45.09 1.19 -15.27
CA ASN A 6 43.88 2.00 -15.27
C ASN A 6 43.81 2.82 -13.99
N GLN A 7 43.87 4.13 -14.17
CA GLN A 7 43.97 5.16 -13.15
C GLN A 7 42.55 5.59 -12.81
N HIS A 8 41.91 4.95 -11.82
CA HIS A 8 40.60 5.40 -11.35
C HIS A 8 40.76 6.66 -10.50
N GLN A 9 40.32 7.77 -11.09
CA GLN A 9 40.23 9.07 -10.48
C GLN A 9 39.35 9.02 -9.23
N ARG A 10 39.95 9.28 -8.07
CA ARG A 10 39.25 9.73 -6.87
C ARG A 10 38.72 11.13 -7.14
N ALA A 11 37.45 11.25 -7.53
CA ALA A 11 36.71 12.50 -7.47
C ALA A 11 35.92 12.53 -6.16
N GLY A 12 35.95 13.69 -5.50
CA GLY A 12 35.69 13.84 -4.07
C GLY A 12 34.29 13.44 -3.64
N LYS A 13 34.24 12.73 -2.51
CA LYS A 13 33.03 12.58 -1.69
C LYS A 13 32.73 13.94 -1.08
N VAL A 14 31.98 14.77 -1.79
CA VAL A 14 31.37 15.97 -1.22
C VAL A 14 30.42 15.48 -0.14
N ARG A 15 30.77 15.76 1.12
CA ARG A 15 29.92 15.58 2.28
C ARG A 15 28.84 16.65 2.20
N ILE A 16 27.82 16.43 1.37
CA ILE A 16 26.58 17.20 1.45
C ILE A 16 25.84 16.68 2.67
N ALA A 17 25.44 17.62 3.52
CA ALA A 17 24.78 17.39 4.79
C ALA A 17 23.66 16.35 4.64
N ARG A 18 23.54 15.46 5.64
CA ARG A 18 22.39 14.57 5.83
C ARG A 18 21.16 15.46 5.99
N ASP A 19 20.48 15.71 4.89
CA ASP A 19 19.12 16.23 4.92
C ASP A 19 18.22 15.06 5.33
N ASP A 20 17.36 15.27 6.33
CA ASP A 20 16.44 14.30 6.92
C ASP A 20 15.32 13.89 5.93
N THR A 21 15.70 13.38 4.76
CA THR A 21 14.80 12.87 3.72
C THR A 21 14.34 11.43 3.99
N SER A 22 14.54 10.93 5.22
CA SER A 22 14.19 9.56 5.64
C SER A 22 12.69 9.21 5.50
N SER A 23 11.84 10.22 5.31
CA SER A 23 10.40 10.10 5.09
C SER A 23 9.97 10.24 3.61
N ILE A 24 10.85 10.67 2.70
CA ILE A 24 10.54 10.86 1.29
C ILE A 24 10.87 9.56 0.53
N GLN A 25 9.82 8.88 0.05
CA GLN A 25 9.95 7.55 -0.56
C GLN A 25 10.19 7.57 -2.07
N PHE A 26 9.87 8.67 -2.78
CA PHE A 26 9.90 8.72 -4.24
C PHE A 26 10.39 10.07 -4.77
N GLU A 27 11.11 10.02 -5.89
CA GLU A 27 11.49 11.19 -6.70
C GLU A 27 10.26 11.79 -7.41
N GLU A 28 10.29 13.07 -7.76
CA GLU A 28 9.15 13.82 -8.32
C GLU A 28 8.52 13.13 -9.55
N LEU A 29 9.35 12.73 -10.52
CA LEU A 29 8.92 12.01 -11.73
C LEU A 29 8.24 10.66 -11.42
N ALA A 30 8.69 9.97 -10.36
CA ALA A 30 8.08 8.70 -9.95
C ALA A 30 6.69 8.90 -9.34
N THR A 31 6.44 10.06 -8.75
CA THR A 31 5.13 10.43 -8.18
C THR A 31 4.14 10.80 -9.29
N GLU A 32 4.57 11.57 -10.30
CA GLU A 32 3.71 11.90 -11.45
C GLU A 32 3.25 10.66 -12.22
N LEU A 33 4.18 9.73 -12.51
CA LEU A 33 3.85 8.47 -13.17
C LEU A 33 2.86 7.65 -12.34
N ARG A 34 3.08 7.59 -11.01
CA ARG A 34 2.19 6.89 -10.10
C ARG A 34 0.79 7.50 -10.13
N ASP A 35 0.67 8.81 -10.11
CA ASP A 35 -0.61 9.50 -10.12
C ASP A 35 -1.35 9.30 -11.45
N CYS A 36 -0.63 9.35 -12.57
CA CYS A 36 -1.17 9.01 -13.89
C CYS A 36 -1.74 7.57 -13.92
N VAL A 37 -0.99 6.59 -13.42
CA VAL A 37 -1.45 5.19 -13.33
C VAL A 37 -2.69 5.07 -12.45
N ILE A 38 -2.73 5.77 -11.31
CA ILE A 38 -3.89 5.75 -10.41
C ILE A 38 -5.14 6.30 -11.10
N GLU A 39 -5.01 7.40 -11.85
CA GLU A 39 -6.13 7.98 -12.58
C GLU A 39 -6.67 7.06 -13.67
N ILE A 40 -5.78 6.45 -14.45
CA ILE A 40 -6.17 5.46 -15.47
C ILE A 40 -6.92 4.29 -14.82
N VAL A 41 -6.40 3.74 -13.73
CA VAL A 41 -7.02 2.62 -13.00
C VAL A 41 -8.38 3.01 -12.42
N ARG A 42 -8.51 4.22 -11.87
CA ARG A 42 -9.80 4.75 -11.39
C ARG A 42 -10.81 4.82 -12.52
N GLU A 43 -10.39 5.28 -13.69
CA GLU A 43 -11.29 5.42 -14.83
C GLU A 43 -11.77 4.06 -15.34
N VAL A 44 -10.88 3.06 -15.42
CA VAL A 44 -11.28 1.67 -15.72
C VAL A 44 -12.32 1.17 -14.73
N PHE A 45 -12.12 1.36 -13.42
CA PHE A 45 -13.12 0.93 -12.44
C PHE A 45 -14.47 1.64 -12.60
N LYS A 46 -14.47 2.94 -12.90
CA LYS A 46 -15.71 3.70 -13.16
C LYS A 46 -16.42 3.23 -14.42
N GLN A 47 -15.70 2.89 -15.49
CA GLN A 47 -16.27 2.31 -16.72
C GLN A 47 -16.98 0.98 -16.44
N HIS A 48 -16.49 0.21 -15.47
CA HIS A 48 -17.15 -0.98 -14.96
C HIS A 48 -18.23 -0.67 -13.90
N CYS A 49 -18.68 0.57 -13.74
CA CYS A 49 -19.71 0.99 -12.78
C CYS A 49 -19.35 0.70 -11.30
N ALA A 50 -18.08 0.55 -10.96
CA ALA A 50 -17.65 0.40 -9.59
C ALA A 50 -17.68 1.76 -8.87
N LYS A 51 -18.22 1.80 -7.64
CA LYS A 51 -18.25 3.01 -6.82
C LYS A 51 -17.01 3.13 -5.94
N HIS A 52 -16.46 4.32 -5.80
CA HIS A 52 -15.38 4.54 -4.83
C HIS A 52 -15.89 4.27 -3.41
N LEU A 53 -15.17 3.46 -2.64
CA LEU A 53 -15.45 3.25 -1.22
C LEU A 53 -14.13 3.28 -0.45
N GLU A 54 -13.87 4.44 0.13
CA GLU A 54 -12.70 4.70 0.95
C GLU A 54 -12.65 3.79 2.18
N ILE A 55 -11.47 3.23 2.44
CA ILE A 55 -11.21 2.41 3.63
C ILE A 55 -10.24 3.15 4.54
N ILE A 56 -10.57 3.24 5.82
CA ILE A 56 -9.62 3.68 6.85
C ILE A 56 -8.55 2.59 6.99
N PRO A 57 -7.26 2.89 6.74
CA PRO A 57 -6.20 1.88 6.69
C PRO A 57 -5.75 1.41 8.08
N VAL A 58 -6.32 1.96 9.15
CA VAL A 58 -6.02 1.65 10.55
C VAL A 58 -7.30 1.22 11.26
N ARG A 59 -7.23 0.20 12.09
CA ARG A 59 -8.34 -0.22 12.93
C ARG A 59 -7.90 -0.55 14.35
N LEU A 60 -8.81 -0.38 15.30
CA LEU A 60 -8.64 -0.93 16.64
C LEU A 60 -8.69 -2.46 16.57
N LEU A 61 -7.77 -3.12 17.26
CA LEU A 61 -7.79 -4.57 17.42
C LEU A 61 -8.68 -4.90 18.62
N ASP A 62 -9.76 -5.64 18.36
CA ASP A 62 -10.68 -6.17 19.37
C ASP A 62 -10.44 -7.67 19.60
N ASP A 63 -11.19 -8.27 20.52
CA ASP A 63 -11.12 -9.70 20.85
C ASP A 63 -11.76 -10.61 19.77
N SER A 64 -12.06 -10.08 18.58
CA SER A 64 -12.63 -10.89 17.49
C SER A 64 -11.62 -11.92 16.96
N PRO A 65 -12.07 -13.08 16.47
CA PRO A 65 -11.19 -14.12 15.95
C PRO A 65 -10.25 -13.53 14.88
N GLN A 66 -8.97 -13.50 15.22
CA GLN A 66 -7.94 -12.93 14.39
C GLN A 66 -7.65 -13.90 13.24
N PHE A 67 -7.81 -13.44 12.00
CA PHE A 67 -7.20 -14.14 10.88
C PHE A 67 -5.69 -14.02 11.03
N SER A 68 -4.98 -15.16 11.18
CA SER A 68 -3.52 -15.14 11.30
C SER A 68 -2.92 -14.58 10.00
N ARG A 69 -2.56 -13.31 10.05
CA ARG A 69 -1.94 -12.58 8.95
C ARG A 69 -0.68 -11.92 9.47
N ASN A 70 0.29 -11.72 8.59
CA ASN A 70 1.50 -10.96 8.88
C ASN A 70 1.19 -9.45 8.90
N THR A 71 0.25 -9.05 9.77
CA THR A 71 -0.17 -7.66 9.95
C THR A 71 0.84 -6.89 10.79
N VAL A 72 0.81 -5.57 10.60
CA VAL A 72 1.54 -4.61 11.42
C VAL A 72 0.62 -4.17 12.55
N LYS A 73 1.10 -4.29 13.78
CA LYS A 73 0.39 -3.86 14.98
C LYS A 73 1.16 -2.72 15.65
N LEU A 74 0.45 -1.70 16.09
CA LEU A 74 0.99 -0.50 16.74
C LEU A 74 0.35 -0.39 18.12
N LEU A 75 1.16 -0.22 19.16
CA LEU A 75 0.66 0.09 20.50
C LEU A 75 0.60 1.60 20.65
N THR A 76 -0.58 2.14 20.96
CA THR A 76 -0.71 3.57 21.26
C THR A 76 -0.15 3.86 22.65
N HIS A 77 0.15 5.13 22.93
CA HIS A 77 0.53 5.57 24.27
C HIS A 77 -0.56 5.26 25.33
N GLY A 78 -1.83 5.19 24.92
CA GLY A 78 -2.96 4.84 25.79
C GLY A 78 -3.10 3.34 26.07
N GLY A 79 -2.27 2.49 25.45
CA GLY A 79 -2.35 1.03 25.59
C GLY A 79 -3.24 0.34 24.56
N ASP A 80 -3.87 1.09 23.66
CA ASP A 80 -4.69 0.50 22.59
C ASP A 80 -3.79 -0.18 21.54
N LEU A 81 -4.22 -1.34 21.07
CA LEU A 81 -3.54 -2.05 19.99
C LEU A 81 -4.24 -1.75 18.68
N LEU A 82 -3.57 -1.02 17.79
CA LEU A 82 -4.03 -0.73 16.44
C LEU A 82 -3.44 -1.73 15.46
N GLU A 83 -4.20 -2.10 14.44
CA GLU A 83 -3.74 -2.89 13.31
C GLU A 83 -3.81 -2.07 12.02
N LEU A 84 -2.72 -2.06 11.25
CA LEU A 84 -2.72 -1.52 9.89
C LEU A 84 -3.27 -2.57 8.92
N CYS A 85 -4.08 -2.14 7.96
CA CYS A 85 -4.71 -3.02 6.98
C CYS A 85 -3.66 -3.75 6.13
N HIS A 86 -3.70 -5.08 6.18
CA HIS A 86 -2.84 -5.96 5.36
C HIS A 86 -3.30 -6.05 3.89
N GLU A 87 -4.59 -5.81 3.65
CA GLU A 87 -5.25 -5.89 2.35
C GLU A 87 -6.62 -5.19 2.38
N LEU A 88 -7.18 -4.89 1.21
CA LEU A 88 -8.41 -4.10 1.09
C LEU A 88 -9.72 -4.91 1.14
N ARG A 89 -9.70 -6.25 1.04
CA ARG A 89 -10.95 -7.04 1.01
C ARG A 89 -11.58 -7.20 2.38
N LEU A 90 -10.81 -7.57 3.41
CA LEU A 90 -11.36 -7.78 4.75
C LEU A 90 -12.07 -6.53 5.33
N PRO A 91 -11.52 -5.31 5.23
CA PRO A 91 -12.24 -4.11 5.67
C PRO A 91 -13.57 -3.92 4.93
N PHE A 92 -13.62 -4.26 3.65
CA PHE A 92 -14.86 -4.20 2.87
C PHE A 92 -15.88 -5.26 3.25
N VAL A 93 -15.46 -6.50 3.49
CA VAL A 93 -16.38 -7.54 3.98
C VAL A 93 -16.98 -7.11 5.32
N ARG A 94 -16.18 -6.53 6.22
CA ARG A 94 -16.68 -5.97 7.48
C ARG A 94 -17.68 -4.83 7.24
N TRP A 95 -17.38 -3.93 6.31
CA TRP A 95 -18.30 -2.86 5.93
C TRP A 95 -19.61 -3.40 5.34
N LEU A 96 -19.57 -4.40 4.45
CA LEU A 96 -20.75 -5.05 3.89
C LEU A 96 -21.65 -5.63 4.98
N ILE A 97 -21.06 -6.36 5.94
CA ILE A 97 -21.77 -6.96 7.08
C ILE A 97 -22.40 -5.88 7.94
N ALA A 98 -21.62 -4.87 8.35
CA ALA A 98 -22.10 -3.78 9.21
C ALA A 98 -23.24 -2.98 8.56
N ASN A 99 -23.24 -2.85 7.23
CA ASN A 99 -24.25 -2.12 6.48
C ASN A 99 -25.36 -3.02 5.87
N GLN A 100 -25.35 -4.32 6.19
CA GLN A 100 -26.32 -5.31 5.71
C GLN A 100 -26.51 -5.26 4.17
N LYS A 101 -25.42 -5.08 3.44
CA LYS A 101 -25.42 -5.01 1.97
C LYS A 101 -25.24 -6.41 1.39
N SER A 102 -26.19 -6.84 0.56
CA SER A 102 -26.13 -8.12 -0.16
C SER A 102 -25.34 -8.04 -1.48
N SER A 103 -25.29 -6.86 -2.10
CA SER A 103 -24.54 -6.61 -3.34
C SER A 103 -24.00 -5.19 -3.37
N PHE A 104 -22.71 -5.05 -3.69
CA PHE A 104 -22.05 -3.76 -3.85
C PHE A 104 -20.79 -3.90 -4.70
N LYS A 105 -20.78 -3.25 -5.87
CA LYS A 105 -19.60 -3.16 -6.73
C LYS A 105 -18.83 -1.89 -6.40
N ARG A 106 -17.58 -2.03 -6.00
CA ARG A 106 -16.75 -0.90 -5.54
C ARG A 106 -15.35 -0.93 -6.10
N TYR A 107 -14.62 0.16 -5.94
CA TYR A 107 -13.17 0.15 -6.05
C TYR A 107 -12.55 0.90 -4.88
N GLU A 108 -11.30 0.57 -4.59
CA GLU A 108 -10.46 1.29 -3.65
C GLU A 108 -9.00 1.22 -4.09
N ILE A 109 -8.28 2.33 -3.94
CA ILE A 109 -6.84 2.41 -4.18
C ILE A 109 -6.18 3.04 -2.97
N SER A 110 -5.60 2.19 -2.12
CA SER A 110 -5.10 2.60 -0.80
C SER A 110 -3.82 1.88 -0.40
N SER A 111 -3.07 2.48 0.52
CA SER A 111 -1.84 1.88 1.05
C SER A 111 -2.17 0.76 2.03
N VAL A 112 -1.49 -0.38 1.88
CA VAL A 112 -1.59 -1.52 2.78
C VAL A 112 -0.22 -1.86 3.35
N PHE A 113 -0.22 -2.45 4.54
CA PHE A 113 0.99 -2.64 5.33
C PHE A 113 1.16 -4.11 5.71
N ARG A 114 2.37 -4.62 5.49
CA ARG A 114 2.73 -6.00 5.83
C ARG A 114 3.98 -6.02 6.67
N ARG A 115 4.01 -6.94 7.65
CA ARG A 115 5.19 -7.15 8.48
C ARG A 115 6.39 -7.50 7.59
N ALA A 116 7.53 -6.88 7.87
CA ALA A 116 8.76 -7.24 7.19
C ALA A 116 9.34 -8.55 7.75
N ILE A 117 10.29 -9.12 7.01
CA ILE A 117 11.08 -10.26 7.46
C ILE A 117 12.32 -9.72 8.17
N GLY A 118 12.60 -10.21 9.38
CA GLY A 118 13.74 -9.75 10.17
C GLY A 118 13.56 -8.36 10.79
N HIS A 119 14.66 -7.64 11.00
CA HIS A 119 14.70 -6.33 11.66
C HIS A 119 14.60 -5.17 10.66
N SER A 120 13.53 -5.15 9.86
CA SER A 120 13.27 -4.11 8.86
C SER A 120 11.95 -3.38 9.13
N PRO A 121 11.80 -2.11 8.71
CA PRO A 121 10.53 -1.40 8.75
C PRO A 121 9.44 -2.16 7.97
N PRO A 122 8.16 -2.03 8.34
CA PRO A 122 7.08 -2.68 7.61
C PRO A 122 7.04 -2.29 6.13
N ASN A 123 6.67 -3.25 5.29
CA ASN A 123 6.50 -3.00 3.86
C ASN A 123 5.18 -2.29 3.61
N ARG A 124 5.23 -1.20 2.85
CA ARG A 124 4.06 -0.46 2.36
C ARG A 124 3.87 -0.73 0.87
N TYR A 125 2.65 -1.07 0.49
CA TYR A 125 2.27 -1.28 -0.91
C TYR A 125 1.05 -0.45 -1.26
N LEU A 126 0.99 0.07 -2.48
CA LEU A 126 -0.26 0.60 -3.01
C LEU A 126 -1.05 -0.57 -3.60
N GLN A 127 -2.26 -0.79 -3.10
CA GLN A 127 -3.17 -1.81 -3.62
C GLN A 127 -4.36 -1.11 -4.28
N GLY A 128 -4.65 -1.46 -5.54
CA GLY A 128 -5.89 -1.11 -6.22
C GLY A 128 -6.71 -2.37 -6.47
N GLY A 129 -8.02 -2.30 -6.28
CA GLY A 129 -8.89 -3.43 -6.61
C GLY A 129 -10.37 -3.12 -6.51
N ALA A 130 -11.15 -3.83 -7.34
CA ALA A 130 -12.60 -3.83 -7.32
C ALA A 130 -13.10 -5.27 -7.15
N PRO A 131 -14.12 -5.54 -6.31
CA PRO A 131 -14.86 -6.80 -6.41
C PRO A 131 -15.64 -6.78 -7.73
N ALA A 132 -15.42 -7.77 -8.58
CA ALA A 132 -16.23 -7.98 -9.77
C ALA A 132 -17.49 -8.79 -9.40
N LEU A 133 -18.57 -8.62 -10.17
CA LEU A 133 -19.77 -9.44 -10.02
C LEU A 133 -19.55 -10.87 -10.57
N THR A 134 -18.62 -11.01 -11.51
CA THR A 134 -18.22 -12.30 -12.11
C THR A 134 -16.70 -12.36 -12.26
N GLU A 135 -16.14 -13.56 -12.25
CA GLU A 135 -14.69 -13.75 -12.49
C GLU A 135 -14.27 -13.27 -13.87
N ALA A 136 -15.09 -13.52 -14.90
CA ALA A 136 -14.82 -13.07 -16.27
C ALA A 136 -14.73 -11.54 -16.37
N GLU A 137 -15.58 -10.83 -15.62
CA GLU A 137 -15.51 -9.37 -15.55
C GLU A 137 -14.23 -8.87 -14.83
N ALA A 138 -13.72 -9.60 -13.84
CA ALA A 138 -12.50 -9.21 -13.14
C ALA A 138 -11.24 -9.33 -14.01
N ILE A 139 -11.27 -10.22 -15.01
CA ILE A 139 -10.14 -10.53 -15.89
C ILE A 139 -10.10 -9.61 -17.12
N LYS A 140 -11.27 -9.14 -17.58
CA LYS A 140 -11.43 -8.25 -18.73
C LYS A 140 -10.84 -6.87 -18.45
#